data_AF-A0A1V5LN06-F1
#
_entry.id   AF-A0A1V5LN06-F1
#
_cell.length_a   1.000
_cell.length_b   1.000
_cell.length_c   1.000
_cell.angle_alpha   90.00
_cell.angle_beta   90.00
_cell.angle_gamma   90.00
#
_symmetry.space_group_name_H-M   'P 1'
#
loop_
_entity.id
_entity.type
_entity.pdbx_description
1 polymer ?
#
loop_
_entity_poly.entity_id
_entity_poly.type
_entity_poly.pdbx_seq_one_letter_code
_entity_poly.pdbx_strand_id
1 'polypeptide(L)'
;MDFTDPFVGRARRTLSDAELAQAIRLDMAAELDAINLYQAHLEATDNPVARRVIQHIMEEEKEHLVEFAQLLYQLDPIQAEHAAEAAREFAEAGGEAEEAVTEPAPAAGVSSAPTGLTVGSLRT
;
A
#
# COMPACT_ATOMS: atom_id res chain seq x y z
N MET A 1 -0.82 -24.91 -0.80
CA MET A 1 0.19 -24.42 0.16
C MET A 1 0.34 -25.45 1.27
N ASP A 2 1.56 -25.74 1.68
CA ASP A 2 1.81 -26.50 2.91
C ASP A 2 1.77 -25.51 4.07
N PHE A 3 0.72 -25.56 4.89
CA PHE A 3 0.51 -24.60 5.99
C PHE A 3 1.38 -24.89 7.22
N THR A 4 2.23 -25.93 7.18
CA THR A 4 3.10 -26.30 8.32
C THR A 4 4.54 -25.83 8.16
N ASP A 5 4.95 -25.38 6.98
CA ASP A 5 6.27 -24.80 6.74
C ASP A 5 6.31 -23.32 7.21
N PRO A 6 7.13 -22.97 8.21
CA PRO A 6 7.21 -21.60 8.73
C PRO A 6 7.90 -20.61 7.77
N PHE A 7 8.46 -21.08 6.65
CA PHE A 7 9.13 -20.25 5.66
C PHE A 7 8.29 -19.99 4.40
N VAL A 8 7.02 -20.40 4.40
CA VAL A 8 6.08 -20.08 3.31
C VAL A 8 5.99 -18.56 3.14
N GLY A 9 6.13 -18.10 1.89
CA GLY A 9 6.10 -16.68 1.54
C GLY A 9 7.44 -15.94 1.76
N ARG A 10 8.45 -16.56 2.36
CA ARG A 10 9.77 -15.93 2.53
C ARG A 10 10.65 -16.15 1.30
N ALA A 11 11.11 -15.07 0.68
CA ALA A 11 12.09 -15.14 -0.41
C ALA A 11 13.43 -15.73 0.06
N ARG A 12 14.08 -16.53 -0.79
CA ARG A 12 15.39 -17.17 -0.51
C ARG A 12 16.56 -16.19 -0.44
N ARG A 13 16.37 -14.98 -0.98
CA ARG A 13 17.29 -13.86 -0.95
C ARG A 13 16.49 -12.55 -0.94
N THR A 14 17.16 -11.46 -0.61
CA THR A 14 16.59 -10.12 -0.76
C THR A 14 16.32 -9.82 -2.23
N LEU A 15 15.22 -9.11 -2.50
CA LEU A 15 14.87 -8.59 -3.82
C LEU A 15 15.72 -7.36 -4.13
N SER A 16 16.11 -7.18 -5.38
CA SER A 16 16.57 -5.86 -5.85
C SER A 16 15.39 -4.90 -5.98
N ASP A 17 15.63 -3.60 -6.12
CA ASP A 17 14.56 -2.61 -6.27
C ASP A 17 13.66 -2.90 -7.49
N ALA A 18 14.25 -3.37 -8.60
CA ALA A 18 13.51 -3.76 -9.80
C ALA A 18 12.65 -5.03 -9.59
N GLU A 19 13.12 -5.96 -8.76
CA GLU A 19 12.34 -7.16 -8.41
C GLU A 19 11.26 -6.84 -7.38
N LEU A 20 11.55 -5.93 -6.44
CA LEU A 20 10.58 -5.43 -5.49
C LEU A 20 9.47 -4.64 -6.22
N ALA A 21 9.81 -3.80 -7.20
CA ALA A 21 8.82 -3.13 -8.04
C ALA A 21 7.90 -4.12 -8.78
N GLN A 22 8.41 -5.28 -9.20
CA GLN A 22 7.57 -6.34 -9.77
C GLN A 22 6.66 -6.98 -8.73
N ALA A 23 7.17 -7.24 -7.52
CA ALA A 23 6.36 -7.73 -6.41
C ALA A 23 5.25 -6.75 -6.02
N ILE A 24 5.55 -5.45 -5.90
CA ILE A 24 4.56 -4.41 -5.59
C ILE A 24 3.44 -4.35 -6.65
N ARG A 25 3.73 -4.57 -7.94
CA ARG A 25 2.67 -4.68 -8.97
C ARG A 25 1.77 -5.89 -8.76
N LEU A 26 2.30 -7.00 -8.23
CA LEU A 26 1.48 -8.16 -7.87
C LEU A 26 0.63 -7.87 -6.63
N ASP A 27 1.17 -7.15 -5.65
CA ASP A 27 0.44 -6.72 -4.46
C ASP A 27 -0.71 -5.78 -4.87
N MET A 28 -0.47 -4.79 -5.74
CA MET A 28 -1.51 -3.94 -6.32
C MET A 28 -2.60 -4.75 -7.06
N ALA A 29 -2.19 -5.80 -7.80
CA ALA A 29 -3.15 -6.67 -8.48
C ALA A 29 -4.01 -7.46 -7.48
N ALA A 30 -3.43 -7.87 -6.35
CA ALA A 30 -4.16 -8.53 -5.27
C ALA A 30 -5.17 -7.59 -4.61
N GLU A 31 -4.79 -6.32 -4.36
CA GLU A 31 -5.74 -5.33 -3.82
C GLU A 31 -6.89 -5.05 -4.79
N LEU A 32 -6.61 -4.93 -6.09
CA LEU A 32 -7.66 -4.78 -7.11
C LEU A 32 -8.61 -5.99 -7.17
N ASP A 33 -8.09 -7.21 -7.03
CA ASP A 33 -8.93 -8.42 -6.97
C ASP A 33 -9.80 -8.42 -5.70
N ALA A 34 -9.22 -8.04 -4.55
CA ALA A 34 -9.94 -7.91 -3.29
C ALA A 34 -11.08 -6.88 -3.37
N ILE A 35 -10.80 -5.68 -3.91
CA ILE A 35 -11.80 -4.63 -4.13
C ILE A 35 -12.98 -5.17 -4.95
N ASN A 36 -12.70 -5.80 -6.09
CA ASN A 36 -13.75 -6.32 -6.98
C ASN A 36 -14.54 -7.46 -6.33
N LEU A 37 -13.85 -8.37 -5.63
CA LEU A 37 -14.48 -9.48 -4.92
C LEU A 37 -15.41 -8.99 -3.81
N TYR A 38 -14.96 -8.02 -3.01
CA TYR A 38 -15.74 -7.44 -1.93
C TYR A 38 -16.95 -6.67 -2.46
N GLN A 39 -16.79 -5.92 -3.56
CA GLN A 39 -17.91 -5.28 -4.24
C GLN A 39 -18.97 -6.30 -4.68
N ALA A 40 -18.57 -7.42 -5.29
CA ALA A 40 -19.49 -8.49 -5.68
C ALA A 40 -20.23 -9.09 -4.47
N HIS A 41 -19.54 -9.27 -3.34
CA HIS A 41 -20.18 -9.73 -2.10
C HIS A 41 -21.17 -8.72 -1.52
N LEU A 42 -20.85 -7.42 -1.58
CA LEU A 42 -21.77 -6.35 -1.18
C LEU A 42 -23.03 -6.36 -2.05
N GLU A 43 -22.92 -6.62 -3.34
CA GLU A 43 -24.07 -6.73 -4.23
C GLU A 43 -24.91 -7.99 -3.96
N ALA A 44 -24.27 -9.07 -3.54
CA ALA A 44 -24.91 -10.37 -3.32
C ALA A 44 -25.52 -10.57 -1.92
N THR A 45 -25.33 -9.65 -0.97
CA THR A 45 -25.77 -9.82 0.42
C THR A 45 -26.75 -8.75 0.89
N ASP A 46 -27.77 -9.20 1.63
CA ASP A 46 -28.75 -8.35 2.34
C ASP A 46 -28.44 -8.21 3.84
N ASN A 47 -27.42 -8.92 4.35
CA ASN A 47 -27.06 -8.87 5.77
C ASN A 47 -26.44 -7.50 6.13
N PRO A 48 -27.09 -6.67 6.98
CA PRO A 48 -26.65 -5.30 7.23
C PRO A 48 -25.31 -5.21 7.97
N VAL A 49 -24.96 -6.22 8.78
CA VAL A 49 -23.68 -6.27 9.50
C VAL A 49 -22.56 -6.62 8.53
N ALA A 50 -22.75 -7.64 7.70
CA ALA A 50 -21.76 -8.05 6.70
C ALA A 50 -21.47 -6.91 5.72
N ARG A 51 -22.50 -6.20 5.23
CA ARG A 51 -22.33 -5.05 4.34
C ARG A 51 -21.44 -3.98 4.94
N ARG A 52 -21.65 -3.63 6.22
CA ARG A 52 -20.85 -2.60 6.89
C ARG A 52 -19.38 -3.00 6.99
N VAL A 53 -19.10 -4.24 7.38
CA VAL A 53 -17.73 -4.74 7.55
C VAL A 53 -17.03 -4.85 6.21
N ILE A 54 -17.66 -5.47 5.22
CA ILE A 54 -17.06 -5.67 3.88
C ILE A 54 -16.81 -4.32 3.21
N GLN A 55 -17.76 -3.37 3.31
CA GLN A 55 -17.57 -2.03 2.77
C GLN A 55 -16.37 -1.32 3.40
N HIS A 56 -16.21 -1.42 4.73
CA HIS A 56 -15.08 -0.82 5.42
C HIS A 56 -13.75 -1.39 4.93
N ILE A 57 -13.62 -2.73 4.89
CA ILE A 57 -12.41 -3.40 4.41
C ILE A 57 -12.13 -3.03 2.95
N MET A 58 -13.16 -3.02 2.08
CA MET A 58 -13.01 -2.66 0.68
C MET A 58 -12.49 -1.23 0.47
N GLU A 59 -12.88 -0.27 1.31
CA GLU A 59 -12.32 1.09 1.25
C GLU A 59 -10.85 1.10 1.72
N GLU A 60 -10.48 0.31 2.74
CA GLU A 60 -9.07 0.15 3.16
C GLU A 60 -8.20 -0.41 2.01
N GLU A 61 -8.69 -1.41 1.26
CA GLU A 61 -7.90 -1.95 0.13
C GLU A 61 -7.69 -0.92 -1.00
N LYS A 62 -8.61 0.04 -1.18
CA LYS A 62 -8.40 1.16 -2.12
C LYS A 62 -7.29 2.09 -1.64
N GLU A 63 -7.20 2.33 -0.33
CA GLU A 63 -6.11 3.09 0.27
C GLU A 63 -4.77 2.34 0.06
N HIS A 64 -4.73 1.04 0.37
CA HIS A 64 -3.54 0.19 0.14
C HIS A 64 -3.07 0.20 -1.32
N LEU A 65 -4.00 0.11 -2.27
CA LEU A 65 -3.68 0.18 -3.71
C LEU A 65 -2.94 1.48 -4.07
N VAL A 66 -3.38 2.61 -3.51
CA VAL A 66 -2.76 3.92 -3.74
C VAL A 66 -1.40 4.01 -3.05
N GLU A 67 -1.27 3.51 -1.82
CA GLU A 67 0.02 3.47 -1.11
C GLU A 67 1.07 2.63 -1.87
N PHE A 68 0.67 1.47 -2.38
CA PHE A 68 1.53 0.64 -3.23
C PHE A 68 1.91 1.32 -4.53
N ALA A 69 1.00 2.06 -5.16
CA ALA A 69 1.33 2.84 -6.36
C ALA A 69 2.40 3.92 -6.06
N GLN A 70 2.31 4.61 -4.92
CA GLN A 70 3.32 5.59 -4.51
C GLN A 70 4.70 4.93 -4.29
N LEU A 71 4.73 3.78 -3.61
CA LEU A 71 5.97 3.01 -3.43
C LEU A 71 6.54 2.54 -4.77
N LEU A 72 5.69 2.09 -5.68
CA LEU A 72 6.09 1.65 -7.02
C LEU A 72 6.77 2.79 -7.80
N TYR A 73 6.25 4.01 -7.74
CA TYR A 73 6.86 5.16 -8.42
C TYR A 73 8.23 5.52 -7.85
N GLN A 74 8.46 5.28 -6.55
CA GLN A 74 9.79 5.44 -5.96
C GLN A 74 10.78 4.36 -6.45
N LEU A 75 10.31 3.13 -6.64
CA LEU A 75 11.14 1.99 -7.05
C LEU A 75 11.36 1.91 -8.57
N ASP A 76 10.43 2.43 -9.37
CA ASP A 76 10.47 2.46 -10.83
C ASP A 76 10.24 3.89 -11.37
N PRO A 77 11.33 4.68 -11.52
CA PRO A 77 11.23 6.06 -12.00
C PRO A 77 10.65 6.20 -13.41
N ILE A 78 10.80 5.20 -14.27
CA ILE A 78 10.23 5.23 -15.63
C ILE A 78 8.70 5.14 -15.55
N GLN A 79 8.19 4.28 -14.68
CA GLN A 79 6.75 4.21 -14.45
C GLN A 79 6.21 5.50 -13.82
N ALA A 80 6.99 6.17 -12.96
CA ALA A 80 6.65 7.48 -12.42
C ALA A 80 6.57 8.57 -13.53
N GLU A 81 7.51 8.57 -14.48
CA GLU A 81 7.48 9.46 -15.64
C GLU A 81 6.23 9.23 -16.50
N HIS A 82 5.88 7.97 -16.80
CA HIS A 82 4.66 7.64 -17.52
C HIS A 82 3.40 8.07 -16.77
N ALA A 83 3.36 7.97 -15.44
CA ALA A 83 2.22 8.43 -14.64
C ALA A 83 2.03 9.96 -14.75
N ALA A 84 3.13 10.72 -14.70
CA ALA A 84 3.10 12.17 -14.89
C ALA A 84 2.67 12.57 -16.32
N GLU A 85 3.12 11.82 -17.34
CA GLU A 85 2.67 12.02 -18.72
C GLU A 85 1.18 11.70 -18.88
N ALA A 86 0.72 10.56 -18.36
CA ALA A 86 -0.68 10.16 -18.41
C ALA A 86 -1.60 11.20 -17.74
N ALA A 87 -1.18 11.82 -16.63
CA ALA A 87 -1.93 12.89 -15.99
C ALA A 87 -2.10 14.12 -16.91
N ARG A 88 -1.06 14.48 -17.68
CA ARG A 88 -1.13 15.56 -18.68
C ARG A 88 -2.04 15.19 -19.83
N GLU A 89 -1.90 13.99 -20.39
CA GLU A 89 -2.74 13.49 -21.47
C GLU A 89 -4.22 13.43 -21.05
N PHE A 90 -4.52 13.02 -19.81
CA PHE A 90 -5.88 13.00 -19.28
C PHE A 90 -6.48 14.41 -19.16
N ALA A 91 -5.69 15.38 -18.71
CA ALA A 91 -6.11 16.78 -18.65
C ALA A 91 -6.36 17.36 -20.05
N GLU A 92 -5.52 17.06 -21.03
CA GLU A 92 -5.71 17.43 -22.43
C GLU A 92 -6.98 16.80 -23.04
N ALA A 93 -7.33 15.58 -22.61
CA ALA A 93 -8.57 14.91 -22.98
C ALA A 93 -9.82 15.52 -22.32
N GLY A 94 -9.66 16.57 -21.49
CA GLY A 94 -10.75 17.27 -20.81
C GLY A 94 -11.12 16.68 -19.44
N GLY A 95 -10.28 15.80 -18.89
CA GLY A 95 -10.40 15.33 -17.52
C GLY A 95 -9.94 16.39 -16.51
N GLU A 96 -10.60 16.48 -15.37
CA GLU A 96 -10.11 17.25 -14.22
C GLU A 96 -9.25 16.32 -13.36
N ALA A 97 -7.95 16.58 -13.30
CA ALA A 97 -7.08 15.93 -12.32
C ALA A 97 -7.10 16.79 -11.05
N GLU A 98 -7.56 16.25 -9.92
CA GLU A 98 -7.25 16.89 -8.64
C GLU A 98 -5.74 16.83 -8.44
N GLU A 99 -5.15 17.99 -8.14
CA GLU A 99 -3.73 18.13 -7.85
C GLU A 99 -3.42 17.24 -6.63
N ALA A 100 -2.60 16.20 -6.82
CA ALA A 100 -2.14 15.37 -5.72
C ALA A 100 -1.56 16.29 -4.64
N VAL A 101 -2.10 16.23 -3.43
CA VAL A 101 -1.61 17.01 -2.29
C VAL A 101 -0.18 16.55 -2.00
N THR A 102 0.80 17.20 -2.64
CA THR A 102 2.20 17.08 -2.27
C THR A 102 2.42 17.97 -1.06
N GLU A 103 2.01 17.52 0.12
CA GLU A 103 2.61 18.03 1.36
C GLU A 103 4.09 17.62 1.31
N PRO A 104 5.06 18.56 1.26
CA PRO A 104 6.46 18.19 1.30
C PRO A 104 6.73 17.51 2.65
N ALA A 105 7.30 16.31 2.62
CA ALA A 105 7.73 15.59 3.81
C ALA A 105 8.51 16.55 4.73
N PRO A 106 8.19 16.66 6.03
CA PRO A 106 8.94 17.50 6.94
C PRO A 106 10.39 17.00 6.93
N ALA A 107 11.32 17.92 6.62
CA ALA A 107 12.74 17.66 6.70
C ALA A 107 13.05 16.98 8.03
N ALA A 108 13.69 15.81 7.97
CA ALA A 108 14.06 15.02 9.13
C ALA A 108 14.82 15.89 10.13
N GLY A 109 14.08 16.38 11.14
CA GLY A 109 14.65 16.97 12.33
C GLY A 109 15.42 15.87 13.05
N VAL A 110 16.72 16.09 13.20
CA VAL A 110 17.62 15.26 13.99
C VAL A 110 16.99 15.00 15.35
N SER A 111 16.54 13.77 15.58
CA SER A 111 16.08 13.33 16.91
C SER A 111 17.32 13.05 17.76
N SER A 112 17.59 13.90 18.74
CA SER A 112 18.46 13.56 19.86
C SER A 112 17.78 12.48 20.70
N ALA A 113 18.42 11.32 20.78
CA ALA A 113 17.97 10.14 21.51
C ALA A 113 17.57 10.45 22.98
N PRO A 114 16.53 9.78 23.53
CA PRO A 114 16.33 9.78 24.96
C PRO A 114 17.31 8.81 25.62
N THR A 115 18.15 9.36 26.48
CA THR A 115 18.95 8.62 27.45
C THR A 115 18.06 7.86 28.44
N GLY A 116 18.23 6.54 28.51
CA GLY A 116 18.14 5.78 29.75
C GLY A 116 16.79 5.18 30.13
N LEU A 117 16.59 3.89 29.83
CA LEU A 117 15.74 3.01 30.62
C LEU A 117 16.66 2.06 31.40
N THR A 118 16.81 2.32 32.69
CA THR A 118 17.57 1.47 33.61
C THR A 118 16.74 0.25 34.01
N VAL A 119 17.35 -0.93 33.95
CA VAL A 119 16.74 -2.20 34.35
C VAL A 119 16.38 -2.14 35.85
N GLY A 120 15.12 -2.47 36.14
CA GLY A 120 14.53 -2.44 37.46
C GLY A 120 15.31 -3.25 38.50
N SER A 121 15.48 -2.63 39.66
CA SER A 121 15.95 -3.28 40.88
C SER A 121 14.92 -4.30 41.37
N LEU A 122 15.13 -5.57 41.05
CA LEU A 122 14.55 -6.70 41.78
C LEU A 122 15.18 -6.73 43.18
N ARG A 123 14.43 -6.26 44.18
CA ARG A 123 14.69 -6.55 45.58
C ARG A 123 13.99 -7.85 45.95
N THR A 124 14.77 -8.73 46.56
CA THR A 124 14.41 -9.95 47.30
C THR A 124 13.43 -9.69 48.43
#